data_AF-A0A3Q3EAI0-F1
#
_entry.id   AF-A0A3Q3EAI0-F1
#
_cell.length_a   1.000
_cell.length_b   1.000
_cell.length_c   1.000
_cell.angle_alpha   90.00
_cell.angle_beta   90.00
_cell.angle_gamma   90.00
#
_symmetry.space_group_name_H-M   'P 1'
#
loop_
_entity.id
_entity.type
_entity.pdbx_description
1 polymer ?
#
loop_
_entity_poly.entity_id
_entity_poly.type
_entity_poly.pdbx_seq_one_letter_code
_entity_poly.pdbx_strand_id
1 'polypeptide(L)'
;PTLTLVNIYGPNYDDPVFFNNLLLRLATVEGYSIVGGDFNLVLNPSLDRSTPKSISLSKAATVLKKGIKDKGITEVWRSLHPKQKDFSCYSGTHNTYSKIDMFLVPQDMMSSIKDCSYLAATFSDHNPLKLIWTTNSLQFLAI
;
A
#
# COMPACT_ATOMS: atom_id res chain seq x y z
N PRO A 1 21.94 9.12 -1.87
CA PRO A 1 21.41 7.89 -1.26
C PRO A 1 20.80 6.97 -2.32
N THR A 2 21.05 5.67 -2.23
CA THR A 2 20.43 4.65 -3.09
C THR A 2 18.93 4.61 -2.80
N LEU A 3 18.14 4.41 -3.86
CA LEU A 3 16.70 4.18 -3.78
C LEU A 3 16.40 2.75 -4.25
N THR A 4 15.76 1.97 -3.38
CA THR A 4 15.34 0.59 -3.68
C THR A 4 13.84 0.57 -3.93
N LEU A 5 13.42 -0.06 -5.03
CA LEU A 5 12.01 -0.31 -5.30
C LEU A 5 11.70 -1.77 -5.00
N VAL A 6 10.66 -2.00 -4.22
CA VAL A 6 10.20 -3.32 -3.81
C VAL A 6 8.77 -3.48 -4.31
N ASN A 7 8.56 -4.43 -5.23
CA ASN A 7 7.21 -4.84 -5.62
C ASN A 7 6.79 -6.07 -4.81
N ILE A 8 5.54 -6.10 -4.33
CA ILE A 8 5.02 -7.26 -3.61
C ILE A 8 3.68 -7.72 -4.20
N TYR A 9 3.42 -9.02 -4.02
CA TYR A 9 2.09 -9.59 -4.14
C TYR A 9 1.78 -10.33 -2.84
N GLY A 10 0.86 -9.79 -2.05
CA GLY A 10 0.46 -10.31 -0.75
C GLY A 10 -0.39 -11.58 -0.90
N PRO A 11 -0.34 -12.52 0.07
CA PRO A 11 -1.18 -13.70 0.03
C PRO A 11 -2.68 -13.39 0.08
N ASN A 12 -3.50 -14.14 -0.66
CA ASN A 12 -4.97 -14.05 -0.64
C ASN A 12 -5.62 -14.60 0.66
N TYR A 13 -4.82 -15.05 1.63
CA TYR A 13 -5.26 -15.56 2.93
C TYR A 13 -4.51 -14.82 4.05
N ASP A 14 -5.04 -14.88 5.27
CA ASP A 14 -4.46 -14.15 6.42
C ASP A 14 -3.11 -14.74 6.85
N ASP A 15 -2.02 -14.21 6.28
CA ASP A 15 -0.65 -14.63 6.52
C ASP A 15 0.19 -13.53 7.21
N PRO A 16 0.20 -13.48 8.56
CA PRO A 16 1.04 -12.53 9.29
C PRO A 16 2.54 -12.78 9.15
N VAL A 17 2.97 -14.00 8.79
CA VAL A 17 4.38 -14.35 8.65
C VAL A 17 4.97 -13.68 7.42
N PHE A 18 4.22 -13.63 6.31
CA PHE A 18 4.62 -12.91 5.10
C PHE A 18 4.98 -11.45 5.38
N PHE A 19 4.09 -10.69 6.04
CA PHE A 19 4.33 -9.27 6.31
C PHE A 19 5.40 -9.03 7.36
N ASN A 20 5.53 -9.92 8.35
CA ASN A 20 6.65 -9.86 9.29
C ASN A 20 8.00 -10.03 8.56
N ASN A 21 8.08 -11.02 7.67
CA ASN A 21 9.29 -11.26 6.88
C ASN A 21 9.61 -10.11 5.92
N LEU A 22 8.59 -9.51 5.29
CA LEU A 22 8.74 -8.29 4.50
C LEU A 22 9.37 -7.17 5.34
N LEU A 23 8.80 -6.88 6.51
CA LEU A 23 9.29 -5.83 7.41
C LEU A 23 10.73 -6.08 7.90
N LEU A 24 11.09 -7.34 8.15
CA LEU A 24 12.47 -7.72 8.50
C LEU A 24 13.43 -7.49 7.33
N ARG A 25 13.06 -7.87 6.11
CA ARG A 25 13.87 -7.62 4.90
C ARG A 25 14.02 -6.13 4.60
N LEU A 26 12.97 -5.33 4.79
CA LEU A 26 13.05 -3.88 4.61
C LEU A 26 14.02 -3.23 5.60
N ALA A 27 14.20 -3.80 6.78
CA ALA A 27 15.14 -3.30 7.78
C ALA A 27 16.62 -3.50 7.38
N THR A 28 16.90 -4.39 6.43
CA THR A 28 18.25 -4.65 5.92
C THR A 28 18.54 -3.89 4.63
N VAL A 29 17.59 -3.11 4.10
CA VAL A 29 17.79 -2.32 2.89
C VAL A 29 18.56 -1.06 3.24
N GLU A 30 19.65 -0.80 2.51
CA GLU A 30 20.40 0.45 2.61
C GLU A 30 19.71 1.57 1.82
N GLY A 31 19.71 2.80 2.38
CA GLY A 31 19.09 3.96 1.74
C GLY A 31 17.57 3.98 1.87
N TYR A 32 16.91 4.61 0.90
CA TYR A 32 15.44 4.70 0.89
C TYR A 32 14.83 3.49 0.19
N SER A 33 13.67 3.04 0.66
CA SER A 33 12.86 2.03 -0.02
C SER A 33 11.47 2.55 -0.35
N ILE A 34 10.97 2.24 -1.55
CA ILE A 34 9.55 2.39 -1.88
C ILE A 34 9.01 0.98 -2.06
N VAL A 35 8.01 0.62 -1.27
CA VAL A 35 7.32 -0.66 -1.40
C VAL A 35 5.98 -0.38 -2.07
N GLY A 36 5.73 -1.03 -3.20
CA GLY A 36 4.47 -0.95 -3.94
C GLY A 36 3.91 -2.34 -4.24
N GLY A 37 2.64 -2.40 -4.62
CA GLY A 37 2.00 -3.60 -5.15
C GLY A 37 0.66 -3.90 -4.48
N ASP A 38 0.16 -5.10 -4.75
CA ASP A 38 -1.06 -5.65 -4.16
C ASP A 38 -0.73 -6.31 -2.81
N PHE A 39 -1.33 -5.80 -1.73
CA PHE A 39 -1.11 -6.34 -0.40
C PHE A 39 -2.15 -7.38 0.00
N ASN A 40 -3.24 -7.55 -0.77
CA ASN A 40 -4.38 -8.42 -0.43
C ASN A 40 -4.96 -8.21 0.98
N LEU A 41 -4.81 -7.01 1.53
CA LEU A 41 -5.36 -6.63 2.84
C LEU A 41 -5.69 -5.14 2.90
N VAL A 42 -6.48 -4.75 3.90
CA VAL A 42 -6.88 -3.36 4.16
C VAL A 42 -6.33 -2.89 5.51
N LEU A 43 -5.98 -1.60 5.65
CA LEU A 43 -5.41 -1.03 6.89
C LEU A 43 -6.43 -0.20 7.70
N ASN A 44 -7.53 0.19 7.05
CA ASN A 44 -8.68 0.85 7.63
C ASN A 44 -9.99 0.34 7.01
N PRO A 45 -10.57 -0.76 7.51
CA PRO A 45 -11.74 -1.39 6.88
C PRO A 45 -12.93 -0.45 6.64
N SER A 46 -13.14 0.57 7.48
CA SER A 46 -14.27 1.51 7.33
C SER A 46 -14.13 2.46 6.13
N LEU A 47 -12.90 2.72 5.68
CA LEU A 47 -12.59 3.57 4.52
C LEU A 47 -12.13 2.77 3.30
N ASP A 48 -11.47 1.63 3.53
CA ASP A 48 -10.83 0.81 2.50
C ASP A 48 -11.75 -0.28 1.93
N ARG A 49 -12.98 -0.40 2.44
CA ARG A 49 -14.02 -1.30 1.90
C ARG A 49 -15.29 -0.52 1.58
N SER A 50 -15.91 -0.84 0.45
CA SER A 50 -17.21 -0.25 0.10
C SER A 50 -18.31 -0.69 1.07
N THR A 51 -18.29 -1.97 1.47
CA THR A 51 -19.26 -2.58 2.40
C THR A 51 -18.54 -3.32 3.54
N PRO A 52 -18.06 -2.60 4.57
CA PRO A 52 -17.34 -3.23 5.68
C PRO A 52 -18.27 -4.14 6.50
N LYS A 53 -18.07 -5.45 6.41
CA LYS A 53 -18.75 -6.44 7.28
C LYS A 53 -18.21 -6.43 8.71
N SER A 54 -16.94 -6.04 8.88
CA SER A 54 -16.26 -5.87 10.16
C SER A 54 -15.28 -4.71 10.06
N ILE A 55 -15.06 -4.03 11.19
CA ILE A 55 -14.02 -3.02 11.36
C ILE A 55 -12.71 -3.59 11.91
N SER A 56 -12.69 -4.88 12.26
CA SER A 56 -11.49 -5.56 12.75
C SER A 56 -10.48 -5.78 11.62
N LEU A 57 -9.20 -5.61 11.93
CA LEU A 57 -8.10 -5.97 11.03
C LEU A 57 -7.88 -7.49 11.04
N SER A 58 -7.37 -8.01 9.93
CA SER A 58 -6.77 -9.35 9.90
C SER A 58 -5.49 -9.39 10.73
N LYS A 59 -4.95 -10.58 11.03
CA LYS A 59 -3.68 -10.69 11.75
C LYS A 59 -2.54 -10.11 10.92
N ALA A 60 -2.52 -10.39 9.62
CA ALA A 60 -1.59 -9.82 8.66
C ALA A 60 -1.65 -8.29 8.64
N ALA A 61 -2.85 -7.70 8.56
CA ALA A 61 -3.02 -6.25 8.56
C ALA A 61 -2.59 -5.63 9.90
N THR A 62 -2.80 -6.32 11.02
CA THR A 62 -2.35 -5.88 12.34
C THR A 62 -0.82 -5.87 12.41
N VAL A 63 -0.15 -6.92 11.94
CA VAL A 63 1.32 -6.99 11.87
C VAL A 63 1.87 -5.88 11.00
N LEU A 64 1.34 -5.71 9.78
CA LEU A 64 1.79 -4.66 8.87
C LEU A 64 1.58 -3.27 9.49
N LYS A 65 0.38 -2.98 10.01
CA LYS A 65 0.04 -1.67 10.61
C LYS A 65 0.93 -1.32 11.79
N LYS A 66 1.26 -2.29 12.64
CA LYS A 66 2.22 -2.11 13.73
C LYS A 66 3.63 -1.89 13.18
N GLY A 67 4.06 -2.71 12.23
CA GLY A 67 5.39 -2.63 11.64
C GLY A 67 5.68 -1.32 10.92
N ILE A 68 4.72 -0.78 10.15
CA ILE A 68 4.89 0.52 9.49
C ILE A 68 5.03 1.64 10.52
N LYS A 69 4.24 1.60 11.61
CA LYS A 69 4.33 2.58 12.70
C LYS A 69 5.69 2.50 13.40
N ASP A 70 6.12 1.30 13.77
CA ASP A 70 7.35 1.07 14.53
C ASP A 70 8.61 1.45 13.71
N LYS A 71 8.55 1.33 12.39
CA LYS A 71 9.68 1.61 11.48
C LYS A 71 9.66 3.03 10.87
N GLY A 72 8.68 3.86 11.21
CA GLY A 72 8.54 5.19 10.60
C GLY A 72 8.27 5.11 9.10
N ILE A 73 7.44 4.16 8.67
CA ILE A 73 6.99 3.99 7.29
C ILE A 73 5.57 4.55 7.18
N THR A 74 5.29 5.24 6.10
CA THR A 74 4.02 5.90 5.79
C THR A 74 3.36 5.20 4.60
N GLU A 75 2.07 4.90 4.72
CA GLU A 75 1.26 4.57 3.54
C GLU A 75 0.85 5.87 2.85
N VAL A 76 1.32 6.05 1.61
CA VAL A 76 1.34 7.35 0.95
C VAL A 76 -0.07 7.86 0.67
N TRP A 77 -0.92 7.03 0.07
CA TRP A 77 -2.22 7.48 -0.41
C TRP A 77 -3.14 7.91 0.75
N ARG A 78 -3.22 7.14 1.83
CA ARG A 78 -4.01 7.48 3.03
C ARG A 78 -3.45 8.70 3.74
N SER A 79 -2.13 8.91 3.71
CA SER A 79 -1.53 10.11 4.27
C SER A 79 -1.96 11.37 3.52
N LEU A 80 -2.09 11.31 2.18
CA LEU A 80 -2.56 12.43 1.35
C LEU A 80 -4.09 12.56 1.39
N HIS A 81 -4.81 11.46 1.55
CA HIS A 81 -6.27 11.37 1.47
C HIS A 81 -6.87 10.75 2.76
N PRO A 82 -6.75 11.40 3.93
CA PRO A 82 -7.02 10.77 5.22
C PRO A 82 -8.49 10.34 5.42
N LYS A 83 -9.43 11.00 4.74
CA LYS A 83 -10.88 10.74 4.86
C LYS A 83 -11.53 10.27 3.56
N GLN A 84 -10.80 10.29 2.44
CA GLN A 84 -11.38 9.93 1.15
C GLN A 84 -11.60 8.42 1.07
N LYS A 85 -12.69 8.03 0.42
CA LYS A 85 -12.91 6.64 0.00
C LYS A 85 -12.59 6.56 -1.48
N ASP A 86 -11.65 5.70 -1.80
CA ASP A 86 -11.29 5.32 -3.16
C ASP A 86 -10.77 3.89 -3.11
N PHE A 87 -10.86 3.17 -4.22
CA PHE A 87 -10.65 1.73 -4.24
C PHE A 87 -9.74 1.31 -5.38
N SER A 88 -8.97 0.26 -5.09
CA SER A 88 -8.00 -0.26 -6.03
C SER A 88 -8.46 -1.56 -6.67
N CYS A 89 -9.39 -2.31 -6.08
CA CYS A 89 -9.81 -3.62 -6.59
C CYS A 89 -11.33 -3.78 -6.53
N TYR A 90 -11.92 -4.42 -7.55
CA TYR A 90 -13.32 -4.82 -7.60
C TYR A 90 -13.46 -6.35 -7.56
N SER A 91 -14.18 -6.87 -6.56
CA SER A 91 -14.56 -8.28 -6.49
C SER A 91 -15.93 -8.50 -7.14
N GLY A 92 -15.95 -9.12 -8.32
CA GLY A 92 -17.19 -9.49 -9.01
C GLY A 92 -18.07 -10.48 -8.24
N THR A 93 -17.45 -11.42 -7.51
CA THR A 93 -18.17 -12.44 -6.72
C THR A 93 -18.97 -11.85 -5.57
N HIS A 94 -18.48 -10.76 -4.97
CA HIS A 94 -19.13 -10.12 -3.83
C HIS A 94 -19.79 -8.79 -4.20
N ASN A 95 -19.58 -8.30 -5.42
CA ASN A 95 -19.97 -6.97 -5.87
C ASN A 95 -19.49 -5.88 -4.90
N THR A 96 -18.21 -5.95 -4.52
CA THR A 96 -17.60 -5.05 -3.53
C THR A 96 -16.28 -4.49 -4.02
N TYR A 97 -15.93 -3.30 -3.53
CA TYR A 97 -14.66 -2.65 -3.80
C TYR A 97 -13.79 -2.63 -2.56
N SER A 98 -12.47 -2.76 -2.76
CA SER A 98 -11.48 -2.64 -1.70
C SER A 98 -10.23 -1.88 -2.14
N LYS A 99 -9.59 -1.21 -1.18
CA LYS A 99 -8.28 -0.58 -1.35
C LYS A 99 -7.19 -1.50 -0.80
N ILE A 100 -6.58 -2.30 -1.68
CA ILE A 100 -5.55 -3.29 -1.33
C ILE A 100 -4.19 -3.04 -1.97
N ASP A 101 -4.15 -2.17 -3.00
CA ASP A 101 -2.93 -1.71 -3.63
C ASP A 101 -2.43 -0.45 -2.93
N MET A 102 -1.16 -0.45 -2.53
CA MET A 102 -0.57 0.56 -1.66
C MET A 102 0.85 0.90 -2.05
N PHE A 103 1.27 2.13 -1.74
CA PHE A 103 2.68 2.50 -1.65
C PHE A 103 3.03 2.79 -0.19
N LEU A 104 4.12 2.18 0.27
CA LEU A 104 4.76 2.44 1.56
C LEU A 104 6.13 3.07 1.34
N VAL A 105 6.41 4.17 2.04
CA VAL A 105 7.69 4.89 1.98
C VAL A 105 8.17 5.28 3.38
N PRO A 106 9.49 5.44 3.61
CA PRO A 106 10.01 6.11 4.80
C PRO A 106 9.36 7.48 5.03
N GLN A 107 9.08 7.80 6.29
CA GLN A 107 8.37 9.02 6.68
C GLN A 107 9.08 10.32 6.24
N ASP A 108 10.42 10.31 6.18
CA ASP A 108 11.24 11.42 5.70
C ASP A 108 11.12 11.64 4.18
N MET A 109 10.85 10.57 3.42
CA MET A 109 10.60 10.63 1.97
C MET A 109 9.27 11.32 1.62
N MET A 110 8.32 11.43 2.56
CA MET A 110 7.01 12.06 2.32
C MET A 110 7.13 13.49 1.77
N SER A 111 8.17 14.24 2.16
CA SER A 111 8.46 15.59 1.67
C SER A 111 8.75 15.68 0.16
N SER A 112 9.18 14.55 -0.43
CA SER A 112 9.52 14.43 -1.84
C SER A 112 8.36 13.91 -2.69
N ILE A 113 7.29 13.39 -2.08
CA ILE A 113 6.11 12.92 -2.80
C ILE A 113 5.36 14.11 -3.41
N LYS A 114 4.98 13.98 -4.69
CA LYS A 114 4.25 15.00 -5.46
C LYS A 114 2.82 14.59 -5.77
N ASP A 115 2.59 13.31 -6.04
CA ASP A 115 1.27 12.76 -6.33
C ASP A 115 1.21 11.29 -5.94
N CYS A 116 0.04 10.83 -5.52
CA CYS A 116 -0.28 9.42 -5.35
C CYS A 116 -1.77 9.22 -5.67
N SER A 117 -2.08 8.58 -6.79
CA SER A 117 -3.45 8.53 -7.32
C SER A 117 -3.78 7.21 -7.99
N TYR A 118 -5.01 6.75 -7.82
CA TYR A 118 -5.56 5.61 -8.56
C TYR A 118 -5.92 6.04 -9.98
N LEU A 119 -5.60 5.19 -10.96
CA LEU A 119 -5.96 5.35 -12.36
C LEU A 119 -7.08 4.38 -12.71
N ALA A 120 -7.94 4.75 -13.66
CA ALA A 120 -8.99 3.86 -14.13
C ALA A 120 -8.41 2.63 -14.84
N ALA A 121 -8.78 1.43 -14.37
CA ALA A 121 -8.46 0.18 -15.05
C ALA A 121 -9.27 0.02 -16.36
N THR A 122 -8.64 -0.54 -17.38
CA THR A 122 -9.30 -0.91 -18.65
C THR A 122 -9.47 -2.42 -18.83
N PHE A 123 -8.57 -3.23 -18.25
CA PHE A 123 -8.51 -4.68 -18.49
C PHE A 123 -8.31 -5.55 -17.23
N SER A 124 -8.16 -4.93 -16.05
CA SER A 124 -7.98 -5.62 -14.78
C SER A 124 -9.10 -5.24 -13.82
N ASP A 125 -9.39 -6.12 -12.89
CA ASP A 125 -10.18 -5.83 -11.69
C ASP A 125 -9.43 -4.92 -10.70
N HIS A 126 -8.14 -4.66 -10.94
CA HIS A 126 -7.33 -3.68 -10.22
C HIS A 126 -7.12 -2.38 -11.00
N ASN A 127 -7.40 -1.26 -10.33
CA ASN A 127 -7.02 0.10 -10.70
C ASN A 127 -5.54 0.34 -10.37
N PRO A 128 -4.68 0.67 -11.36
CA PRO A 128 -3.28 0.97 -11.10
C PRO A 128 -3.10 2.11 -10.10
N LEU A 129 -2.15 1.97 -9.18
CA LEU A 129 -1.75 3.02 -8.27
C LEU A 129 -0.46 3.70 -8.79
N LYS A 130 -0.53 5.00 -9.03
CA LYS A 130 0.59 5.81 -9.53
C LYS A 130 1.22 6.59 -8.39
N LEU A 131 2.55 6.63 -8.32
CA LEU A 131 3.31 7.46 -7.39
C LEU A 131 4.27 8.37 -8.15
N ILE A 132 4.17 9.68 -7.93
CA ILE A 132 5.11 10.67 -8.45
C ILE A 132 5.85 11.27 -7.28
N TRP A 133 7.18 11.28 -7.34
CA TRP A 133 8.04 11.94 -6.38
C TRP A 133 9.17 12.66 -7.09
N THR A 134 9.74 13.65 -6.43
CA THR A 134 10.99 14.25 -6.87
C THR A 134 12.15 13.42 -6.37
N THR A 135 12.81 12.72 -7.28
CA THR A 135 14.25 12.54 -7.16
C THR A 135 14.93 13.75 -7.81
N ASN A 136 16.25 13.78 -7.83
CA ASN A 136 16.96 14.53 -8.86
C ASN A 136 16.76 13.85 -10.25
N SER A 137 15.50 13.68 -10.72
CA SER A 137 14.95 13.01 -11.95
C SER A 137 14.64 11.48 -11.89
N LEU A 138 13.33 11.09 -11.95
CA LEU A 138 12.69 9.81 -12.36
C LEU A 138 11.28 9.59 -11.69
N GLN A 139 10.31 9.04 -12.45
CA GLN A 139 8.91 8.71 -12.05
C GLN A 139 8.64 7.18 -12.19
N PHE A 140 7.73 6.59 -11.40
CA PHE A 140 7.39 5.15 -11.51
C PHE A 140 5.87 4.86 -11.40
N LEU A 141 5.45 3.72 -11.95
CA LEU A 141 4.09 3.18 -11.95
C LEU A 141 4.12 1.77 -11.34
N ALA A 142 3.20 1.44 -10.43
CA ALA A 142 2.95 0.04 -10.01
C ALA A 142 1.61 -0.41 -10.59
N ILE A 143 1.59 -1.64 -11.11
CA ILE A 143 0.42 -2.34 -11.65
C ILE A 143 0.07 -3.47 -10.71
#